data_AF-A0AA37T945-F1
#
_entry.id   AF-A0AA37T945-F1
#
_cell.length_a   1.000
_cell.length_b   1.000
_cell.length_c   1.000
_cell.angle_alpha   90.00
_cell.angle_beta   90.00
_cell.angle_gamma   90.00
#
_symmetry.space_group_name_H-M   'P 1'
#
loop_
_entity.id
_entity.type
_entity.pdbx_description
1 polymer ?
#
loop_
_entity_poly.entity_id
_entity_poly.type
_entity_poly.pdbx_seq_one_letter_code
_entity_poly.pdbx_strand_id
1 'polypeptide(L)'
;MLRRRETRAHRMLSLDQERAHLAKAEQDIAAGQMRITAQELRIQRMRLRGHDTGRAEELLDRLRQTLLQWHAHRAEILRAIRRLEGS
;
A
#
# COMPACT_ATOMS: atom_id res chain seq x y z
N MET A 1 -35.71 -10.54 17.61
CA MET A 1 -35.32 -9.44 16.69
C MET A 1 -34.03 -8.71 17.06
N LEU A 2 -33.50 -8.77 18.30
CA LEU A 2 -32.28 -8.03 18.69
C LEU A 2 -30.97 -8.52 18.02
N ARG A 3 -30.77 -9.84 17.90
CA ARG A 3 -29.54 -10.41 17.30
C ARG A 3 -29.20 -9.87 15.91
N ARG A 4 -30.19 -9.64 15.04
CA ARG A 4 -29.96 -9.12 13.68
C ARG A 4 -29.46 -7.67 13.65
N ARG A 5 -29.79 -6.85 14.66
CA ARG A 5 -29.33 -5.45 14.73
C ARG A 5 -27.88 -5.36 15.20
N GLU A 6 -27.47 -6.19 16.14
CA GLU A 6 -26.09 -6.27 16.64
C GLU A 6 -25.11 -6.75 15.56
N THR A 7 -25.48 -7.77 14.77
CA THR A 7 -24.64 -8.24 13.65
C THR A 7 -24.43 -7.17 12.58
N ARG A 8 -25.47 -6.37 12.29
CA ARG A 8 -25.39 -5.28 11.31
C ARG A 8 -24.48 -4.13 11.80
N ALA A 9 -24.62 -3.73 13.06
CA ALA A 9 -23.80 -2.66 13.64
C ALA A 9 -22.31 -3.07 13.70
N HIS A 10 -22.02 -4.31 14.12
CA HIS A 10 -20.66 -4.83 14.12
C HIS A 10 -20.04 -4.85 12.72
N ARG A 11 -20.80 -5.29 11.72
CA ARG A 11 -20.38 -5.25 10.32
C ARG A 11 -20.10 -3.84 9.80
N MET A 12 -20.94 -2.85 10.15
CA MET A 12 -20.70 -1.47 9.76
C MET A 12 -19.39 -0.94 10.36
N LEU A 13 -19.13 -1.22 11.63
CA LEU A 13 -17.86 -0.86 12.28
C LEU A 13 -16.66 -1.53 11.61
N SER A 14 -16.76 -2.82 11.26
CA SER A 14 -15.70 -3.52 10.50
C SER A 14 -15.49 -2.92 9.11
N LEU A 15 -16.56 -2.51 8.42
CA LEU A 15 -16.48 -1.89 7.11
C LEU A 15 -15.75 -0.54 7.15
N ASP A 16 -16.08 0.28 8.15
CA ASP A 16 -15.44 1.59 8.33
C ASP A 16 -13.95 1.46 8.65
N GLN A 17 -13.57 0.46 9.46
CA GLN A 17 -12.17 0.13 9.73
C GLN A 17 -11.42 -0.29 8.45
N GLU A 18 -11.98 -1.21 7.66
CA GLU A 18 -11.34 -1.64 6.41
C GLU A 18 -11.21 -0.51 5.39
N ARG A 19 -12.19 0.42 5.34
CA ARG A 19 -12.10 1.62 4.49
C ARG A 19 -11.00 2.57 4.95
N ALA A 20 -10.81 2.75 6.27
CA ALA A 20 -9.71 3.53 6.81
C ALA A 20 -8.35 2.89 6.48
N HIS A 21 -8.22 1.57 6.61
CA HIS A 21 -7.02 0.84 6.20
C HIS A 21 -6.76 0.97 4.69
N LEU A 22 -7.80 0.92 3.86
CA LEU A 22 -7.67 1.12 2.41
C LEU A 22 -7.12 2.51 2.08
N ALA A 23 -7.69 3.56 2.68
CA ALA A 23 -7.23 4.93 2.47
C ALA A 23 -5.75 5.10 2.88
N LYS A 24 -5.35 4.51 4.00
CA LYS A 24 -3.95 4.50 4.44
C LYS A 24 -3.04 3.75 3.47
N ALA A 25 -3.44 2.56 3.02
CA ALA A 25 -2.67 1.79 2.05
C ALA A 25 -2.48 2.53 0.72
N GLU A 26 -3.49 3.26 0.26
CA GLU A 26 -3.40 4.09 -0.95
C GLU A 26 -2.44 5.26 -0.79
N GLN A 27 -2.45 5.93 0.37
CA GLN A 27 -1.46 6.98 0.69
C GLN A 27 -0.03 6.43 0.73
N ASP A 28 0.16 5.27 1.36
CA ASP A 28 1.48 4.65 1.49
C ASP A 28 2.03 4.17 0.14
N ILE A 29 1.18 3.62 -0.73
CA ILE A 29 1.49 3.28 -2.12
C ILE A 29 1.93 4.53 -2.89
N ALA A 30 1.17 5.62 -2.82
CA ALA A 30 1.50 6.87 -3.51
C ALA A 30 2.85 7.42 -3.04
N ALA A 31 3.09 7.46 -1.73
CA ALA A 31 4.36 7.87 -1.15
C ALA A 31 5.52 6.92 -1.55
N GLY A 32 5.25 5.62 -1.63
CA GLY A 32 6.18 4.61 -2.15
C GLY A 32 6.61 4.89 -3.59
N GLN A 33 5.64 5.15 -4.46
CA GLN A 33 5.90 5.47 -5.86
C GLN A 33 6.75 6.75 -6.01
N MET A 34 6.45 7.80 -5.24
CA MET A 34 7.25 9.02 -5.22
C MET A 34 8.70 8.77 -4.80
N ARG A 35 8.93 7.91 -3.80
CA ARG A 35 10.28 7.53 -3.36
C ARG A 35 11.05 6.77 -4.42
N ILE A 36 10.39 5.86 -5.13
CA ILE A 36 11.00 5.11 -6.25
C ILE A 36 11.46 6.08 -7.34
N THR A 37 10.58 6.97 -7.79
CA THR A 37 10.93 7.96 -8.81
C THR A 37 12.06 8.88 -8.36
N ALA A 38 12.05 9.34 -7.11
CA ALA A 38 13.13 10.15 -6.57
C ALA A 38 14.47 9.40 -6.54
N GLN A 39 14.45 8.10 -6.22
CA GLN A 39 15.64 7.25 -6.19
C GLN A 39 16.18 6.98 -7.61
N GLU A 40 15.31 6.76 -8.59
CA GLU A 40 15.71 6.62 -10.00
C GLU A 40 16.43 7.88 -10.50
N LEU A 41 15.87 9.06 -10.23
CA LEU A 41 16.51 10.35 -10.55
C LEU A 41 17.83 10.55 -9.81
N ARG A 42 17.97 10.05 -8.57
CA ARG A 42 19.22 10.09 -7.83
C ARG A 42 20.28 9.21 -8.48
N ILE A 43 19.93 7.98 -8.85
CA ILE A 43 20.84 7.04 -9.54
C ILE A 43 21.30 7.64 -10.87
N GLN A 44 20.38 8.22 -11.66
CA GLN A 44 20.74 8.86 -12.93
C GLN A 44 21.78 9.98 -12.73
N ARG A 45 21.57 10.86 -11.73
CA ARG A 45 22.53 11.92 -11.39
C ARG A 45 23.88 11.37 -10.91
N MET A 46 23.89 10.26 -10.17
CA MET A 46 25.12 9.61 -9.73
C MET A 46 25.90 9.05 -10.91
N ARG A 47 25.23 8.35 -11.84
CA ARG A 47 25.86 7.83 -13.06
C ARG A 47 26.49 8.92 -13.91
N LEU A 48 25.79 10.04 -14.12
CA LEU A 48 26.31 11.18 -14.88
C LEU A 48 27.57 11.81 -14.26
N ARG A 49 27.75 11.65 -12.94
CA ARG A 49 28.92 12.14 -12.21
C ARG A 49 30.02 11.07 -12.04
N GLY A 50 29.85 9.89 -12.62
CA GLY A 50 30.80 8.78 -12.51
C GLY A 50 30.87 8.15 -11.11
N HIS A 51 29.84 8.32 -10.28
CA HIS A 51 29.78 7.66 -8.97
C HIS A 51 29.33 6.20 -9.12
N ASP A 52 29.84 5.33 -8.24
CA ASP A 52 29.31 3.97 -8.08
C ASP A 52 27.85 4.02 -7.63
N THR A 53 26.97 3.29 -8.31
CA THR A 53 25.53 3.24 -8.06
C THR A 53 25.05 1.92 -7.45
N GLY A 54 25.91 0.93 -7.21
CA GLY A 54 25.48 -0.41 -6.79
C GLY A 54 24.55 -0.42 -5.58
N ARG A 55 24.92 0.29 -4.50
CA ARG A 55 24.06 0.39 -3.30
C ARG A 55 22.79 1.19 -3.51
N ALA A 56 22.82 2.19 -4.39
CA ALA A 56 21.64 2.98 -4.72
C ALA A 56 20.63 2.15 -5.52
N GLU A 57 21.10 1.26 -6.39
CA GLU A 57 20.29 0.32 -7.17
C GLU A 57 19.69 -0.77 -6.30
N GLU A 58 20.48 -1.37 -5.38
CA GLU A 58 19.94 -2.31 -4.39
C GLU A 58 18.82 -1.71 -3.55
N LEU A 59 18.96 -0.44 -3.14
CA LEU A 59 17.89 0.27 -2.43
C LEU A 59 16.65 0.44 -3.32
N LEU A 60 16.82 0.78 -4.59
CA LEU A 60 15.71 0.92 -5.53
C LEU A 60 14.94 -0.40 -5.68
N ASP A 61 15.65 -1.52 -5.77
CA ASP A 61 15.01 -2.84 -5.88
C ASP A 61 14.25 -3.21 -4.60
N ARG A 62 14.79 -2.92 -3.41
CA ARG A 62 14.06 -3.09 -2.14
C ARG A 62 12.80 -2.23 -2.06
N LEU A 63 12.86 -0.98 -2.53
CA LEU A 63 11.70 -0.09 -2.58
C LEU A 63 10.62 -0.66 -3.51
N ARG A 64 11.00 -1.19 -4.68
CA ARG A 64 10.06 -1.84 -5.61
C ARG A 64 9.43 -3.09 -5.02
N GLN A 65 10.21 -3.95 -4.36
CA GLN A 65 9.69 -5.13 -3.66
C GLN A 65 8.72 -4.76 -2.54
N THR A 66 9.03 -3.72 -1.78
CA THR A 66 8.15 -3.21 -0.71
C THR A 66 6.85 -2.67 -1.29
N LEU A 67 6.90 -1.93 -2.40
CA LEU A 67 5.71 -1.42 -3.07
C LEU A 67 4.80 -2.55 -3.58
N LEU A 68 5.38 -3.63 -4.12
CA LEU A 68 4.61 -4.82 -4.50
C LEU A 68 3.87 -5.44 -3.30
N GLN A 69 4.52 -5.52 -2.13
CA GLN A 69 3.87 -6.02 -0.91
C GLN A 69 2.71 -5.12 -0.47
N TRP A 70 2.84 -3.80 -0.58
CA TRP A 70 1.74 -2.87 -0.27
C TRP A 70 0.57 -3.00 -1.25
N HIS A 71 0.83 -3.23 -2.54
CA HIS A 71 -0.23 -3.54 -3.49
C HIS A 71 -0.95 -4.86 -3.16
N ALA A 72 -0.21 -5.90 -2.76
CA ALA A 72 -0.80 -7.16 -2.32
C ALA A 72 -1.68 -6.97 -1.07
N HIS A 73 -1.20 -6.20 -0.09
CA HIS A 73 -1.96 -5.87 1.11
C HIS A 73 -3.24 -5.07 0.81
N ARG A 74 -3.16 -4.06 -0.07
CA ARG A 74 -4.35 -3.32 -0.54
C ARG A 74 -5.38 -4.27 -1.17
N ALA A 75 -4.94 -5.27 -1.93
CA ALA A 75 -5.84 -6.24 -2.52
C ALA A 75 -6.53 -7.13 -1.47
N GLU A 76 -5.87 -7.44 -0.35
CA GLU A 76 -6.48 -8.16 0.77
C GLU A 76 -7.59 -7.36 1.44
N ILE A 77 -7.34 -6.07 1.71
CA ILE A 77 -8.34 -5.15 2.28
C ILE A 77 -9.57 -5.08 1.36
N LEU A 78 -9.37 -4.90 0.05
CA LEU A 78 -10.48 -4.87 -0.91
C LEU A 78 -11.28 -6.18 -0.92
N ARG A 79 -10.63 -7.33 -0.76
CA ARG A 79 -11.32 -8.63 -0.60
C ARG A 79 -12.12 -8.67 0.70
N ALA A 80 -11.60 -8.13 1.80
CA ALA A 80 -12.31 -8.07 3.07
C ALA A 80 -13.56 -7.18 2.98
N ILE A 81 -13.43 -5.98 2.41
CA ILE A 81 -14.57 -5.07 2.15
C ILE A 81 -15.64 -5.77 1.33
N ARG A 82 -15.28 -6.41 0.21
CA ARG A 82 -16.26 -7.12 -0.64
C ARG A 82 -17.01 -8.22 0.11
N ARG A 83 -16.34 -8.96 0.99
CA ARG A 83 -17.01 -9.95 1.85
C ARG A 83 -17.95 -9.27 2.85
N LEU A 84 -17.53 -8.17 3.47
CA LEU A 84 -18.37 -7.44 4.41
C LEU A 84 -19.57 -6.76 3.74
N GLU A 85 -19.47 -6.35 2.48
CA GLU A 85 -20.59 -5.76 1.73
C GLU A 85 -21.54 -6.82 1.15
N GLY A 86 -21.04 -8.02 0.83
CA GLY A 86 -21.79 -9.06 0.13
C GLY A 86 -22.55 -10.07 0.99
N SER A 87 -22.18 -10.30 2.26
CA SER A 87 -22.95 -11.20 3.16
C SER A 87 -24.12 -10.51 3.86
#